data_AF-A0A353VZ29-F1
#
_entry.id   AF-A0A353VZ29-F1
#
_cell.length_a   1.000
_cell.length_b   1.000
_cell.length_c   1.000
_cell.angle_alpha   90.00
_cell.angle_beta   90.00
_cell.angle_gamma   90.00
#
_symmetry.space_group_name_H-M   'P 1'
#
loop_
_entity.id
_entity.type
_entity.pdbx_description
1 polymer ?
#
loop_
_entity_poly.entity_id
_entity_poly.type
_entity_poly.pdbx_seq_one_letter_code
_entity_poly.pdbx_strand_id
1 'polypeptide(L)'
;MPKQREKNGLTKMDRLYPKTKMSVTNPIKELSNLVDRIPESPSPTQITPFIALVVRSILDKIGFVDLVNETVSWDPNQCSISPGNRALALVLLPFLSTKQRVALVHVSQQLEDIDTELIFGSAIPATSFTDDCLGRFLDKFAEACPSNFFQQLSLRAYATYDIPQSLILH
;
A
#
# COMPACT_ATOMS: atom_id res chain seq x y z
N MET A 1 -34.84 16.20 -77.60
CA MET A 1 -33.52 16.08 -76.93
C MET A 1 -33.01 17.48 -76.57
N PRO A 2 -32.32 17.69 -75.43
CA PRO A 2 -32.82 18.56 -74.35
C PRO A 2 -31.81 19.57 -73.74
N LYS A 3 -32.26 20.29 -72.68
CA LYS A 3 -31.51 20.94 -71.55
C LYS A 3 -30.91 22.34 -71.79
N GLN A 4 -30.86 23.28 -70.85
CA GLN A 4 -31.31 23.40 -69.46
C GLN A 4 -31.31 24.90 -69.05
N ARG A 5 -32.15 25.25 -68.07
CA ARG A 5 -32.23 26.56 -67.39
C ARG A 5 -31.08 26.74 -66.40
N GLU A 6 -30.41 27.89 -66.42
CA GLU A 6 -29.65 28.43 -65.28
C GLU A 6 -30.28 29.75 -64.83
N LYS A 7 -30.65 29.84 -63.55
CA LYS A 7 -31.15 31.06 -62.90
C LYS A 7 -29.97 31.74 -62.19
N ASN A 8 -29.54 32.87 -62.74
CA ASN A 8 -28.69 33.83 -62.05
C ASN A 8 -29.49 34.56 -60.96
N GLY A 9 -28.96 34.61 -59.75
CA GLY A 9 -29.53 35.38 -58.64
C GLY A 9 -28.52 35.54 -57.51
N LEU A 10 -27.54 36.41 -57.70
CA LEU A 10 -26.60 36.82 -56.64
C LEU A 10 -27.10 38.13 -56.02
N THR A 11 -27.68 38.06 -54.84
CA THR A 11 -28.30 39.21 -54.15
C THR A 11 -27.27 40.00 -53.35
N LYS A 12 -27.37 41.33 -53.42
CA LYS A 12 -26.48 42.39 -52.89
C LYS A 12 -26.15 42.34 -51.37
N MET A 13 -26.64 41.36 -50.61
CA MET A 13 -26.52 41.30 -49.13
C MET A 13 -25.25 40.61 -48.62
N ASP A 14 -24.54 39.84 -49.45
CA ASP A 14 -23.33 39.10 -49.05
C ASP A 14 -22.06 39.97 -48.91
N ARG A 15 -22.12 41.26 -49.23
CA ARG A 15 -20.94 42.16 -49.17
C ARG A 15 -20.78 42.91 -47.85
N LEU A 16 -21.78 42.90 -46.97
CA LEU A 16 -21.77 43.75 -45.75
C LEU A 16 -21.29 43.02 -44.48
N TYR A 17 -21.15 41.70 -44.50
CA TYR A 17 -20.66 40.92 -43.35
C TYR A 17 -19.68 39.83 -43.82
N PRO A 18 -18.35 40.03 -43.66
CA PRO A 18 -17.40 38.97 -43.95
C PRO A 18 -17.65 37.83 -42.95
N LYS A 19 -18.02 36.64 -43.44
CA LYS A 19 -18.04 35.42 -42.63
C LYS A 19 -16.60 35.05 -42.29
N THR A 20 -16.08 35.60 -41.20
CA THR A 20 -14.85 35.10 -40.58
C THR A 20 -15.11 33.65 -40.19
N LYS A 21 -14.52 32.70 -40.92
CA LYS A 21 -14.42 31.32 -40.47
C LYS A 21 -13.51 31.31 -39.25
N MET A 22 -14.07 31.54 -38.07
CA MET A 22 -13.37 31.18 -36.84
C MET A 22 -13.26 29.67 -36.82
N SER A 23 -12.02 29.18 -36.83
CA SER A 23 -11.72 27.79 -36.56
C SER A 23 -12.20 27.51 -35.15
N VAL A 24 -13.35 26.86 -35.01
CA VAL A 24 -13.82 26.32 -33.73
C VAL A 24 -12.92 25.13 -33.44
N THR A 25 -11.77 25.40 -32.82
CA THR A 25 -11.05 24.38 -32.08
C THR A 25 -12.03 23.80 -31.08
N ASN A 26 -12.35 22.52 -31.24
CA ASN A 26 -13.33 21.83 -30.40
C ASN A 26 -12.95 22.07 -28.92
N PRO A 27 -13.76 22.79 -28.13
CA PRO A 27 -13.41 23.09 -26.73
C PRO A 27 -13.24 21.80 -25.91
N ILE A 28 -13.92 20.73 -26.32
CA ILE A 28 -13.79 19.39 -25.74
C ILE A 28 -12.38 18.80 -25.96
N LYS A 29 -11.73 19.04 -27.10
CA LYS A 29 -10.35 18.60 -27.37
C LYS A 29 -9.33 19.41 -26.57
N GLU A 30 -9.62 20.68 -26.35
CA GLU A 30 -8.76 21.54 -25.53
C GLU A 30 -8.84 21.13 -24.06
N LEU A 31 -10.05 20.81 -23.57
CA LEU A 31 -10.28 20.25 -22.25
C LEU A 31 -9.63 18.87 -22.07
N SER A 32 -9.71 17.97 -23.06
CA SER A 32 -9.04 16.66 -22.97
C SER A 32 -7.52 16.81 -22.87
N ASN A 33 -6.94 17.66 -23.72
CA ASN A 33 -5.50 17.93 -23.69
C ASN A 33 -5.07 18.64 -22.39
N LEU A 34 -5.95 19.38 -21.73
CA LEU A 34 -5.69 20.01 -20.44
C LEU A 34 -5.73 18.98 -19.32
N VAL A 35 -6.69 18.04 -19.37
CA VAL A 35 -6.80 16.91 -18.43
C VAL A 35 -5.59 15.99 -18.55
N ASP A 36 -5.13 15.69 -19.78
CA ASP A 36 -3.94 14.85 -20.03
C ASP A 36 -2.63 15.52 -19.58
N ARG A 37 -2.65 16.84 -19.32
CA ARG A 37 -1.51 17.62 -18.80
C ARG A 37 -1.56 17.82 -17.29
N ILE A 38 -2.64 17.41 -16.62
CA ILE A 38 -2.65 17.30 -15.17
C ILE A 38 -1.70 16.14 -14.87
N PRO A 39 -0.53 16.37 -14.22
CA PRO A 39 0.27 15.26 -13.74
C PRO A 39 -0.66 14.39 -12.89
N GLU A 40 -0.67 13.07 -13.13
CA GLU A 40 -1.35 12.14 -12.22
C GLU A 40 -1.10 12.60 -10.79
N SER A 41 -2.18 12.75 -10.03
CA SER A 41 -2.16 13.19 -8.63
C SER A 41 -0.94 12.62 -7.92
N PRO A 42 -0.25 13.38 -7.05
CA PRO A 42 0.90 12.84 -6.34
C PRO A 42 0.51 11.48 -5.76
N SER A 43 1.38 10.49 -6.01
CA SER A 43 1.29 9.13 -5.46
C SER A 43 0.61 9.14 -4.09
N PRO A 44 -0.34 8.22 -3.81
CA PRO A 44 -1.07 8.21 -2.54
C PRO A 44 -0.07 8.44 -1.42
N THR A 45 -0.24 9.54 -0.70
CA THR A 45 0.71 9.92 0.34
C THR A 45 0.66 8.80 1.36
N GLN A 46 1.72 8.01 1.46
CA GLN A 46 1.78 6.89 2.38
C GLN A 46 1.73 7.46 3.80
N ILE A 47 0.61 7.25 4.49
CA ILE A 47 0.39 7.77 5.84
C ILE A 47 0.55 6.61 6.80
N THR A 48 1.71 6.54 7.44
CA THR A 48 1.97 5.53 8.47
C THR A 48 1.52 6.06 9.83
N PRO A 49 0.57 5.40 10.53
CA PRO A 49 0.11 5.83 11.84
C PRO A 49 1.25 5.87 12.86
N PHE A 50 1.38 6.97 13.61
CA PHE A 50 2.45 7.14 14.60
C PHE A 50 2.46 6.01 15.66
N ILE A 51 1.29 5.54 16.08
CA ILE A 51 1.19 4.44 17.04
C ILE A 51 1.84 3.14 16.52
N ALA A 52 1.75 2.86 15.22
CA ALA A 52 2.41 1.70 14.62
C ALA A 52 3.94 1.82 14.70
N LEU A 53 4.49 3.04 14.58
CA LEU A 53 5.93 3.28 14.75
C LEU A 53 6.40 3.09 16.18
N VAL A 54 5.59 3.50 17.16
CA VAL A 54 5.89 3.25 18.58
C VAL A 54 5.95 1.75 18.85
N VAL A 55 4.94 1.00 18.39
CA VAL A 55 4.91 -0.46 18.55
C VAL A 55 6.09 -1.11 17.80
N ARG A 56 6.39 -0.66 16.58
CA ARG A 56 7.56 -1.15 15.83
C ARG A 56 8.86 -0.91 16.60
N SER A 57 9.07 0.28 17.16
CA SER A 57 10.27 0.56 17.96
C SER A 57 10.39 -0.35 19.19
N ILE A 58 9.26 -0.68 19.82
CA ILE A 58 9.25 -1.64 20.95
C ILE A 58 9.65 -3.04 20.48
N LEU A 59 9.07 -3.51 19.37
CA LEU A 59 9.36 -4.83 18.77
C LEU A 59 10.82 -4.95 18.30
N ASP A 60 11.37 -3.86 17.79
CA ASP A 60 12.77 -3.77 17.36
C ASP A 60 13.72 -3.93 18.56
N LYS A 61 13.49 -3.17 19.63
CA LYS A 61 14.30 -3.23 20.86
C LYS A 61 14.34 -4.62 21.51
N ILE A 62 13.24 -5.37 21.45
CA ILE A 62 13.18 -6.73 22.01
C ILE A 62 13.67 -7.81 21.02
N GLY A 63 14.14 -7.43 19.83
CA GLY A 63 14.64 -8.35 18.81
C GLY A 63 13.57 -9.30 18.28
N PHE A 64 12.34 -8.81 18.08
CA PHE A 64 11.19 -9.63 17.68
C PHE A 64 11.40 -10.34 16.34
N VAL A 65 11.83 -9.61 15.31
CA VAL A 65 12.03 -10.15 13.96
C VAL A 65 13.07 -11.26 13.96
N ASP A 66 14.19 -11.04 14.66
CA ASP A 66 15.26 -12.03 14.78
C ASP A 66 14.80 -13.27 15.53
N LEU A 67 14.07 -13.11 16.64
CA LEU A 67 13.52 -14.24 17.39
C LEU A 67 12.60 -15.10 16.53
N VAL A 68 11.74 -14.49 15.69
CA VAL A 68 10.88 -15.24 14.78
C VAL A 68 11.71 -15.97 13.72
N ASN A 69 12.74 -15.32 13.16
CA ASN A 69 13.63 -15.92 12.17
C ASN A 69 14.42 -17.11 12.73
N GLU A 70 14.77 -17.07 14.02
CA GLU A 70 15.43 -18.17 14.75
C GLU A 70 14.46 -19.31 15.08
N THR A 71 13.19 -18.98 15.33
CA THR A 71 12.17 -19.94 15.77
C THR A 71 11.60 -20.73 14.62
N VAL A 72 11.27 -20.06 13.51
CA VAL A 72 10.62 -20.68 12.36
C VAL A 72 11.66 -21.19 11.38
N SER A 73 11.60 -22.47 11.02
CA SER A 73 12.47 -23.01 9.97
C SER A 73 12.09 -22.46 8.59
N TRP A 74 13.05 -21.83 7.92
CA TRP A 74 12.88 -21.25 6.59
C TRP A 74 14.18 -21.29 5.79
N ASP A 75 14.05 -21.28 4.46
CA ASP A 75 15.20 -21.20 3.54
C ASP A 75 15.30 -19.76 2.99
N PRO A 76 16.38 -19.03 3.34
CA PRO A 76 16.62 -17.68 2.83
C PRO A 76 16.69 -17.56 1.31
N ASN A 77 17.04 -18.64 0.60
CA ASN A 77 17.15 -18.62 -0.86
C ASN A 77 15.80 -18.78 -1.56
N GLN A 78 14.82 -19.37 -0.88
CA GLN A 78 13.50 -19.66 -1.45
C GLN A 78 12.43 -18.67 -0.99
N CYS A 79 12.70 -17.90 0.05
CA CYS A 79 11.76 -16.95 0.64
C CYS A 79 12.21 -15.51 0.36
N SER A 80 11.43 -14.78 -0.44
CA SER A 80 11.67 -13.35 -0.71
C SER A 80 11.56 -12.46 0.54
N ILE A 81 10.86 -12.93 1.57
CA ILE A 81 10.65 -12.22 2.84
C ILE A 81 10.88 -13.17 4.00
N SER A 82 11.59 -12.68 5.01
CA SER A 82 11.82 -13.39 6.25
C SER A 82 10.51 -13.67 7.02
N PRO A 83 10.40 -14.80 7.73
CA PRO A 83 9.23 -15.08 8.56
C PRO A 83 9.01 -13.99 9.63
N GLY A 84 10.08 -13.38 10.14
CA GLY A 84 10.00 -12.26 11.07
C GLY A 84 9.30 -11.03 10.50
N ASN A 85 9.55 -10.66 9.25
CA ASN A 85 8.83 -9.55 8.61
C ASN A 85 7.35 -9.88 8.38
N ARG A 86 7.01 -11.16 8.12
CA ARG A 86 5.60 -11.61 8.04
C ARG A 86 4.89 -11.53 9.38
N ALA A 87 5.54 -12.01 10.44
CA ALA A 87 5.02 -11.91 11.80
C ALA A 87 4.80 -10.45 12.21
N LEU A 88 5.77 -9.60 11.87
CA LEU A 88 5.73 -8.19 12.19
C LEU A 88 4.59 -7.46 11.50
N ALA A 89 4.34 -7.76 10.21
CA ALA A 89 3.16 -7.25 9.51
C ALA A 89 1.88 -7.63 10.27
N LEU A 90 1.74 -8.91 10.67
CA LEU A 90 0.57 -9.39 11.41
C LEU A 90 0.38 -8.71 12.77
N VAL A 91 1.46 -8.50 13.52
CA VAL A 91 1.42 -7.83 14.83
C VAL A 91 1.06 -6.34 14.70
N LEU A 92 1.51 -5.69 13.62
CA LEU A 92 1.25 -4.27 13.38
C LEU A 92 -0.13 -3.98 12.77
N LEU A 93 -0.78 -4.96 12.13
CA LEU A 93 -2.09 -4.80 11.49
C LEU A 93 -3.14 -4.05 12.33
N PRO A 94 -3.32 -4.35 13.63
CA PRO A 94 -4.30 -3.63 14.46
C PRO A 94 -4.00 -2.13 14.63
N PHE A 95 -2.76 -1.71 14.40
CA PHE A 95 -2.31 -0.32 14.52
C PHE A 95 -2.24 0.40 13.17
N LEU A 96 -2.23 -0.36 12.07
CA LEU A 96 -2.21 0.15 10.70
C LEU A 96 -3.62 0.35 10.14
N SER A 97 -4.58 -0.47 10.58
CA SER A 97 -5.96 -0.45 10.09
C SER A 97 -6.89 0.27 11.07
N THR A 98 -7.81 1.07 10.52
CA THR A 98 -8.94 1.66 11.28
C THR A 98 -10.01 0.63 11.63
N LYS A 99 -10.03 -0.52 10.95
CA LYS A 99 -10.92 -1.65 11.25
C LYS A 99 -10.33 -2.48 12.38
N GLN A 100 -11.17 -2.86 13.35
CA GLN A 100 -10.78 -3.65 14.53
C GLN A 100 -10.24 -5.05 14.19
N ARG A 101 -10.64 -5.63 13.05
CA ARG A 101 -10.17 -6.94 12.57
C ARG A 101 -9.96 -6.90 11.06
N VAL A 102 -8.78 -7.31 10.62
CA VAL A 102 -8.40 -7.39 9.21
C VAL A 102 -8.27 -8.86 8.84
N ALA A 103 -9.01 -9.30 7.83
CA ALA A 103 -8.86 -10.65 7.27
C ALA A 103 -7.52 -10.75 6.52
N LEU A 104 -6.88 -11.92 6.53
CA LEU A 104 -5.56 -12.13 5.90
C LEU A 104 -5.52 -11.71 4.42
N VAL A 105 -6.62 -11.92 3.69
CA VAL A 105 -6.78 -11.53 2.27
C VAL A 105 -6.68 -10.03 2.02
N HIS A 106 -6.89 -9.19 3.04
CA HIS A 106 -6.83 -7.74 2.93
C HIS A 106 -5.51 -7.14 3.43
N VAL A 107 -4.58 -7.97 3.92
CA VAL A 107 -3.33 -7.47 4.53
C VAL A 107 -2.46 -6.73 3.52
N SER A 108 -2.31 -7.28 2.30
CA SER A 108 -1.61 -6.59 1.21
C SER A 108 -2.23 -5.23 0.93
N GLN A 109 -3.56 -5.15 0.79
CA GLN A 109 -4.29 -3.90 0.56
C GLN A 109 -4.09 -2.89 1.69
N GLN A 110 -4.05 -3.33 2.95
CA GLN A 110 -3.78 -2.42 4.07
C GLN A 110 -2.35 -1.88 4.07
N LEU A 111 -1.40 -2.59 3.46
CA LEU A 111 0.00 -2.16 3.39
C LEU A 111 0.30 -1.29 2.16
N GLU A 112 -0.59 -1.20 1.17
CA GLU A 112 -0.40 -0.37 -0.02
C GLU A 112 -0.27 1.12 0.31
N ASP A 113 -1.05 1.58 1.28
CA ASP A 113 -1.07 2.98 1.74
C ASP A 113 -0.04 3.27 2.86
N ILE A 114 0.79 2.28 3.22
CA ILE A 114 1.76 2.36 4.31
C ILE A 114 3.18 2.45 3.74
N ASP A 115 4.03 3.24 4.40
CA ASP A 115 5.46 3.27 4.09
C ASP A 115 6.11 1.97 4.60
N THR A 116 6.28 1.02 3.69
CA THR A 116 6.84 -0.29 4.00
C THR A 116 8.33 -0.23 4.31
N GLU A 117 9.06 0.75 3.79
CA GLU A 117 10.48 0.94 4.12
C GLU A 117 10.62 1.42 5.56
N LEU A 118 9.80 2.38 5.99
CA LEU A 118 9.75 2.87 7.36
C LEU A 118 9.33 1.80 8.35
N ILE A 119 8.36 0.96 7.98
CA ILE A 119 8.02 -0.21 8.79
C ILE A 119 9.18 -1.19 8.68
N PHE A 120 9.32 -1.98 7.62
CA PHE A 120 10.16 -3.18 7.57
C PHE A 120 11.67 -2.93 7.54
N GLY A 121 12.13 -1.69 7.35
CA GLY A 121 13.54 -1.35 7.17
C GLY A 121 14.07 -1.67 5.77
N SER A 122 13.19 -2.09 4.86
CA SER A 122 13.48 -2.31 3.45
C SER A 122 12.21 -2.11 2.63
N ALA A 123 12.37 -1.69 1.38
CA ALA A 123 11.27 -1.47 0.45
C ALA A 123 10.64 -2.81 0.00
N ILE A 124 9.85 -3.41 0.89
CA ILE A 124 9.11 -4.64 0.64
C ILE A 124 7.77 -4.28 0.00
N PRO A 125 7.43 -4.82 -1.19
CA PRO A 125 6.15 -4.52 -1.81
C PRO A 125 5.00 -5.18 -1.05
N ALA A 126 3.90 -4.45 -0.87
CA ALA A 126 2.70 -4.92 -0.18
C ALA A 126 2.14 -6.24 -0.75
N THR A 127 2.31 -6.46 -2.06
CA THR A 127 1.94 -7.69 -2.78
C THR A 127 2.64 -8.94 -2.28
N SER A 128 3.70 -8.81 -1.49
CA SER A 128 4.40 -9.97 -0.92
C SER A 128 3.79 -10.46 0.40
N PHE A 129 2.78 -9.75 0.92
CA PHE A 129 1.99 -10.13 2.09
C PHE A 129 0.60 -10.65 1.67
N THR A 130 0.58 -11.61 0.75
CA THR A 130 -0.64 -12.33 0.39
C THR A 130 -1.09 -13.25 1.52
N ASP A 131 -2.38 -13.57 1.54
CA ASP A 131 -2.97 -14.55 2.44
C ASP A 131 -2.29 -15.92 2.37
N ASP A 132 -1.96 -16.41 1.17
CA ASP A 132 -1.22 -17.67 0.99
C ASP A 132 0.13 -17.65 1.71
N CYS A 133 0.89 -16.57 1.56
CA CYS A 133 2.20 -16.47 2.19
C CYS A 133 2.11 -16.28 3.71
N LEU A 134 1.09 -15.55 4.19
CA LEU A 134 0.84 -15.36 5.62
C LEU A 134 0.30 -16.64 6.27
N GLY A 135 -0.59 -17.37 5.59
CA GLY A 135 -1.11 -18.66 6.02
C GLY A 135 0.00 -19.70 6.16
N ARG A 136 0.84 -19.85 5.14
CA ARG A 136 2.02 -20.73 5.19
C ARG A 136 2.99 -20.36 6.31
N PHE A 137 3.14 -19.06 6.60
CA PHE A 137 3.93 -18.62 7.74
C PHE A 137 3.29 -19.06 9.07
N LEU A 138 1.98 -18.86 9.24
CA LEU A 138 1.26 -19.24 10.45
C LEU A 138 1.30 -20.75 10.70
N ASP A 139 1.19 -21.57 9.65
CA ASP A 139 1.33 -23.03 9.75
C ASP A 139 2.71 -23.40 10.30
N LYS A 140 3.78 -22.87 9.69
CA LYS A 140 5.15 -23.11 10.16
C LYS A 140 5.41 -22.57 11.56
N PHE A 141 4.81 -21.43 11.90
CA PHE A 141 4.92 -20.85 13.24
C PHE A 141 4.22 -21.72 14.29
N ALA A 142 3.06 -22.30 13.96
CA ALA A 142 2.35 -23.23 14.82
C ALA A 142 3.15 -24.52 15.07
N GLU A 143 3.87 -25.02 14.05
CA GLU A 143 4.79 -26.15 14.18
C GLU A 143 6.01 -25.83 15.07
N ALA A 144 6.42 -24.56 15.14
CA ALA A 144 7.62 -24.10 15.84
C ALA A 144 7.45 -23.87 17.36
N CYS A 145 6.44 -24.49 17.99
CA CYS A 145 6.13 -24.36 19.43
C CYS A 145 5.93 -22.90 19.91
N PRO A 146 4.77 -22.28 19.61
CA PRO A 146 4.46 -20.89 19.99
C PRO A 146 4.61 -20.57 21.49
N SER A 147 4.39 -21.56 22.36
CA SER A 147 4.53 -21.37 23.82
C SER A 147 5.97 -21.04 24.23
N ASN A 148 6.95 -21.72 23.64
CA ASN A 148 8.37 -21.45 23.90
C ASN A 148 8.77 -20.08 23.34
N PHE A 149 8.31 -19.76 22.13
CA PHE A 149 8.48 -18.42 21.55
C PHE A 149 7.97 -17.33 22.48
N PHE A 150 6.74 -17.47 23.02
CA PHE A 150 6.16 -16.50 23.93
C PHE A 150 6.99 -16.33 25.22
N GLN A 151 7.49 -17.42 25.79
CA GLN A 151 8.36 -17.36 26.97
C GLN A 151 9.66 -16.60 26.68
N GLN A 152 10.33 -16.91 25.56
CA GLN A 152 11.56 -16.24 25.15
C GLN A 152 11.32 -14.75 24.88
N LEU A 153 10.25 -14.41 24.16
CA LEU A 153 9.89 -13.02 23.88
C LEU A 153 9.61 -12.25 25.18
N SER A 154 8.89 -12.87 26.12
CA SER A 154 8.62 -12.28 27.43
C SER A 154 9.92 -12.00 28.18
N LEU A 155 10.82 -13.00 28.27
CA LEU A 155 12.12 -12.83 28.93
C LEU A 155 12.97 -11.74 28.29
N ARG A 156 12.99 -11.64 26.94
CA ARG A 156 13.65 -10.55 26.22
C ARG A 156 13.05 -9.19 26.59
N ALA A 157 11.73 -9.08 26.69
CA ALA A 157 11.07 -7.85 27.11
C ALA A 157 11.43 -7.46 28.55
N TYR A 158 11.42 -8.41 29.50
CA TYR A 158 11.85 -8.17 30.88
C TYR A 158 13.29 -7.66 30.94
N ALA A 159 14.22 -8.32 30.23
CA ALA A 159 15.62 -7.93 30.19
C ALA A 159 15.85 -6.57 29.52
N THR A 160 15.10 -6.25 28.45
CA THR A 160 15.28 -5.02 27.67
C THR A 160 14.76 -3.79 28.42
N TYR A 161 13.66 -3.92 29.17
CA TYR A 161 12.99 -2.82 29.85
C TYR A 161 13.19 -2.80 31.37
N ASP A 162 14.06 -3.67 31.90
CA ASP A 162 14.36 -3.80 33.33
C ASP A 162 13.09 -3.90 34.20
N ILE A 163 12.13 -4.70 33.73
CA ILE A 163 10.84 -4.83 34.41
C ILE A 163 11.03 -5.69 35.67
N PRO A 164 10.62 -5.23 36.87
CA PRO A 164 10.78 -5.99 38.10
C PRO A 164 10.05 -7.34 38.05
N GLN A 165 10.76 -8.42 38.35
CA GLN A 165 10.20 -9.79 38.38
C GLN A 165 9.24 -10.01 39.56
N SER A 166 9.24 -9.11 40.54
CA SER A 166 8.40 -9.18 41.74
C SER A 166 6.90 -9.01 41.47
N LEU A 167 6.49 -8.59 40.27
CA LEU A 167 5.07 -8.41 39.93
C LEU A 167 4.31 -9.72 39.62
N ILE A 168 5.00 -10.86 39.54
CA ILE A 168 4.44 -12.12 38.99
C ILE A 168 4.24 -13.20 40.07
N LEU A 169 4.81 -13.05 41.27
CA LEU A 169 4.77 -14.05 42.35
C LEU A 169 3.88 -13.61 43.53
N HIS A 170 2.63 -13.23 43.26
CA HIS A 170 1.59 -13.06 44.29
C HIS A 170 0.27 -13.69 43.86
#